data_AF-A0A955EAK3-F1
#
_entry.id   AF-A0A955EAK3-F1
#
_cell.length_a   1.000
_cell.length_b   1.000
_cell.length_c   1.000
_cell.angle_alpha   90.00
_cell.angle_beta   90.00
_cell.angle_gamma   90.00
#
_symmetry.space_group_name_H-M   'P 1'
#
loop_
_entity.id
_entity.type
_entity.pdbx_description
1 polymer ?
#
loop_
_entity_poly.entity_id
_entity_poly.type
_entity_poly.pdbx_seq_one_letter_code
_entity_poly.pdbx_strand_id
1 'polypeptide(L)'
;MGVRRTGFTLLDVMITVTIIAILASVVIPLLGQHIEKASAAAADSSFAMVRKTLDLYYQRYGAWPATIDKTLFVNSEEVTMPDGYQLQYNPTSGALNLLTPDSGGEKGGDAVVLVEP
;
A
#
# COMPACT_ATOMS: atom_id res chain seq x y z
N MET A 1 7.48 -24.74 -55.31
CA MET A 1 7.36 -23.42 -54.62
C MET A 1 8.32 -23.42 -53.44
N GLY A 2 9.42 -22.68 -53.51
CA GLY A 2 10.39 -22.59 -52.42
C GLY A 2 9.93 -21.59 -51.37
N VAL A 3 9.68 -22.06 -50.15
CA VAL A 3 9.34 -21.21 -49.00
C VAL A 3 10.59 -20.41 -48.61
N ARG A 4 10.53 -19.08 -48.75
CA ARG A 4 11.59 -18.17 -48.28
C ARG A 4 11.69 -18.28 -46.76
N ARG A 5 12.83 -18.74 -46.26
CA ARG A 5 13.17 -18.68 -44.83
C ARG A 5 13.68 -17.28 -44.53
N THR A 6 12.83 -16.44 -43.94
CA THR A 6 13.23 -15.16 -43.35
C THR A 6 13.95 -15.45 -42.04
N GLY A 7 15.25 -15.20 -41.99
CA GLY A 7 16.07 -15.35 -40.79
C GLY A 7 16.12 -14.05 -39.98
N PHE A 8 16.02 -14.18 -38.66
CA PHE A 8 16.28 -13.10 -37.70
C PHE A 8 17.77 -12.72 -37.77
N THR A 9 18.10 -11.44 -37.86
CA THR A 9 19.52 -11.04 -37.89
C THR A 9 20.06 -10.96 -36.47
N LEU A 10 21.33 -11.33 -36.28
CA LEU A 10 22.02 -11.15 -34.99
C LEU A 10 22.08 -9.67 -34.58
N LEU A 11 22.19 -8.79 -35.57
CA LEU A 11 22.16 -7.34 -35.38
C LEU A 11 20.84 -6.87 -34.75
N ASP A 12 19.71 -7.45 -35.17
CA ASP A 12 18.38 -7.11 -34.66
C ASP A 12 18.27 -7.39 -33.17
N VAL A 13 18.75 -8.56 -32.73
CA VAL A 13 18.76 -8.91 -31.30
C VAL A 13 19.73 -8.02 -30.55
N MET A 14 20.91 -7.75 -31.12
CA MET A 14 21.96 -6.98 -30.45
C MET A 14 21.51 -5.53 -30.17
N ILE A 15 20.99 -4.82 -31.19
CA ILE A 15 20.49 -3.46 -31.02
C ILE A 15 19.27 -3.45 -30.08
N THR A 16 18.38 -4.42 -30.20
CA THR A 16 17.18 -4.51 -29.35
C THR A 16 17.54 -4.66 -27.87
N VAL A 17 18.42 -5.60 -27.51
CA VAL A 17 18.81 -5.79 -26.11
C VAL A 17 19.62 -4.61 -25.58
N THR A 18 20.42 -3.95 -26.43
CA THR A 18 21.14 -2.72 -26.05
C THR A 18 20.16 -1.59 -25.73
N ILE A 19 19.15 -1.35 -26.57
CA ILE A 19 18.14 -0.30 -26.31
C ILE A 19 17.35 -0.64 -25.04
N ILE A 20 16.93 -1.89 -24.84
CA ILE A 20 16.23 -2.33 -23.63
C ILE A 20 17.10 -2.13 -22.38
N ALA A 21 18.40 -2.43 -22.44
CA ALA A 21 19.31 -2.23 -21.31
C ALA A 21 19.43 -0.74 -20.92
N ILE A 22 19.51 0.16 -21.90
CA ILE A 22 19.55 1.61 -21.66
C ILE A 22 18.25 2.08 -21.01
N LEU A 23 17.09 1.67 -21.55
CA LEU A 23 15.79 2.05 -20.99
C LEU A 23 15.59 1.48 -19.58
N ALA A 24 15.92 0.22 -19.36
CA ALA A 24 15.80 -0.43 -18.05
C ALA A 24 16.65 0.28 -17.00
N SER A 25 17.86 0.72 -17.35
CA SER A 25 18.74 1.46 -16.43
C SER A 25 18.13 2.77 -15.91
N VAL A 26 17.26 3.43 -16.70
CA VAL A 26 16.59 4.68 -16.29
C VAL A 26 15.27 4.42 -15.59
N VAL A 27 14.51 3.41 -16.03
CA VAL A 27 13.15 3.12 -15.53
C VAL A 27 13.16 2.52 -14.12
N ILE A 28 14.10 1.63 -13.81
CA ILE A 28 14.16 0.94 -12.51
C ILE A 28 14.23 1.91 -11.31
N PRO A 29 15.15 2.90 -11.26
CA PRO A 29 15.20 3.82 -10.11
C PRO A 29 13.98 4.73 -10.01
N LEU A 30 13.37 5.11 -11.14
CA LEU A 30 12.17 5.93 -11.18
C LEU A 30 10.97 5.20 -10.53
N LEU A 31 10.84 3.90 -10.81
CA LEU A 31 9.72 3.10 -10.31
C LEU A 31 9.70 3.02 -8.77
N GLY A 32 10.86 2.94 -8.12
CA GLY A 32 10.94 2.88 -6.65
C GLY A 32 10.29 4.07 -5.96
N GLN A 33 10.54 5.29 -6.46
CA GLN A 33 9.94 6.52 -5.91
C GLN A 33 8.42 6.58 -6.11
N HIS A 34 7.92 6.03 -7.21
CA HIS A 34 6.49 5.98 -7.48
C HIS A 34 5.78 4.97 -6.57
N ILE A 35 6.41 3.82 -6.30
CA ILE A 35 5.87 2.82 -5.38
C ILE A 35 5.79 3.38 -3.96
N GLU A 36 6.84 4.06 -3.48
CA GLU A 36 6.84 4.66 -2.14
C GLU A 36 5.75 5.72 -1.98
N LYS A 37 5.59 6.61 -2.97
CA LYS A 37 4.50 7.60 -2.98
C LYS A 37 3.12 6.96 -3.06
N ALA A 38 2.97 5.90 -3.86
CA ALA A 38 1.71 5.17 -3.97
C ALA A 38 1.37 4.47 -2.64
N SER A 39 2.35 3.89 -1.96
CA SER A 39 2.19 3.30 -0.62
C SER A 39 1.78 4.35 0.41
N ALA A 40 2.45 5.50 0.46
CA ALA A 40 2.05 6.58 1.37
C ALA A 40 0.59 7.04 1.11
N ALA A 41 0.24 7.28 -0.16
CA ALA A 41 -1.12 7.67 -0.54
C ALA A 41 -2.17 6.59 -0.21
N ALA A 42 -1.83 5.32 -0.40
CA ALA A 42 -2.70 4.20 -0.02
C ALA A 42 -2.92 4.16 1.50
N ALA A 43 -1.85 4.29 2.28
CA ALA A 43 -1.93 4.35 3.75
C ALA A 43 -2.79 5.52 4.25
N ASP A 44 -2.61 6.71 3.68
CA ASP A 44 -3.42 7.89 3.99
C ASP A 44 -4.91 7.67 3.66
N SER A 45 -5.19 7.01 2.53
CA SER A 45 -6.57 6.70 2.12
C SER A 45 -7.25 5.72 3.08
N SER A 46 -6.52 4.68 3.51
CA SER A 46 -6.99 3.72 4.52
C SER A 46 -7.19 4.40 5.87
N PHE A 47 -6.25 5.25 6.32
CA PHE A 47 -6.38 6.04 7.54
C PHE A 47 -7.65 6.89 7.55
N ALA A 48 -7.89 7.64 6.47
CA ALA A 48 -9.08 8.48 6.34
C ALA A 48 -10.38 7.67 6.32
N MET A 49 -10.37 6.48 5.70
CA MET A 49 -11.51 5.56 5.72
C MET A 49 -11.82 5.09 7.14
N VAL A 50 -10.82 4.58 7.85
CA VAL A 50 -10.98 4.10 9.24
C VAL A 50 -11.44 5.22 10.15
N ARG A 51 -10.85 6.42 10.04
CA ARG A 51 -11.25 7.59 10.83
C ARG A 51 -12.73 7.92 10.65
N LYS A 52 -13.21 7.94 9.41
CA LYS A 52 -14.64 8.18 9.11
C LYS A 52 -15.53 7.10 9.70
N THR A 53 -15.13 5.83 9.61
CA THR A 53 -15.88 4.72 10.22
C THR A 53 -15.98 4.86 11.73
N LEU A 54 -14.89 5.25 12.40
CA LEU A 54 -14.87 5.52 13.84
C LEU A 54 -15.81 6.69 14.20
N ASP A 55 -15.76 7.79 13.45
CA ASP A 55 -16.63 8.94 13.68
C ASP A 55 -18.10 8.57 13.50
N LEU A 56 -18.44 7.76 12.49
CA LEU A 56 -19.80 7.25 12.28
C LEU A 56 -20.25 6.32 13.41
N TYR A 57 -19.35 5.47 13.91
CA TYR A 57 -19.63 4.58 15.04
C TYR A 57 -19.92 5.38 16.32
N TYR A 58 -19.09 6.38 16.61
CA TYR A 58 -19.29 7.28 17.74
C TYR A 58 -20.61 8.06 17.63
N GLN A 59 -20.95 8.56 16.43
CA GLN A 59 -22.23 9.23 16.20
C GLN A 59 -23.44 8.31 16.42
N ARG A 60 -23.31 7.00 16.14
CA ARG A 60 -24.41 6.03 16.29
C ARG A 60 -24.57 5.53 17.70
N TYR A 61 -23.48 5.23 18.40
CA TYR A 61 -23.50 4.54 19.69
C TYR A 61 -23.04 5.40 20.87
N GLY A 62 -22.49 6.59 20.62
CA GLY A 62 -21.98 7.51 21.65
C GLY A 62 -20.70 7.03 22.34
N ALA A 63 -20.07 5.96 21.85
CA ALA A 63 -18.86 5.37 22.40
C ALA A 63 -17.91 4.95 21.27
N TRP A 64 -16.61 4.94 21.56
CA TRP A 64 -15.60 4.44 20.64
C TRP A 64 -15.59 2.90 20.64
N PRO A 65 -15.33 2.24 19.50
CA PRO A 65 -15.24 0.79 19.46
C PRO A 65 -13.99 0.31 20.22
N ALA A 66 -14.08 -0.84 20.90
CA ALA A 66 -12.95 -1.38 21.66
C ALA A 66 -11.80 -1.85 20.76
N THR A 67 -12.12 -2.30 19.54
CA THR A 67 -11.16 -2.76 18.53
C THR A 67 -11.62 -2.32 17.15
N ILE A 68 -10.70 -2.19 16.21
CA ILE A 68 -11.02 -1.98 14.79
C ILE A 68 -10.99 -3.35 14.12
N ASP A 69 -12.16 -3.91 13.87
CA ASP A 69 -12.33 -5.21 13.22
C ASP A 69 -13.12 -5.03 11.92
N LYS A 70 -13.09 -6.05 11.04
CA LYS A 70 -13.77 -6.05 9.75
C LYS A 70 -15.27 -5.75 9.87
N THR A 71 -15.88 -6.10 10.99
CA THR A 71 -17.32 -5.91 11.27
C THR A 71 -17.74 -4.45 11.38
N LEU A 72 -16.80 -3.53 11.59
CA LEU A 72 -17.06 -2.10 11.59
C LEU A 72 -17.24 -1.53 10.18
N PHE A 73 -16.75 -2.24 9.16
CA PHE A 73 -16.77 -1.78 7.77
C PHE A 73 -17.96 -2.39 7.02
N VAL A 74 -18.60 -1.57 6.18
CA VAL A 74 -19.79 -1.96 5.42
C VAL A 74 -19.52 -3.19 4.53
N ASN A 75 -18.32 -3.29 3.97
CA ASN A 75 -17.92 -4.39 3.09
C ASN A 75 -17.27 -5.57 3.82
N SER A 76 -17.16 -5.51 5.16
CA SER A 76 -16.45 -6.54 5.95
C SER A 76 -15.01 -6.78 5.48
N GLU A 77 -14.40 -5.76 4.88
CA GLU A 77 -13.06 -5.81 4.32
C GLU A 77 -12.04 -5.58 5.44
N GLU A 78 -10.98 -6.36 5.44
CA GLU A 78 -9.90 -6.21 6.42
C GLU A 78 -9.09 -4.96 6.07
N VAL A 79 -8.82 -4.12 7.07
CA VAL A 79 -8.00 -2.94 6.85
C VAL A 79 -6.61 -3.44 6.47
N THR A 80 -6.22 -3.25 5.22
CA THR A 80 -4.89 -3.63 4.74
C THR A 80 -4.04 -2.39 4.59
N MET A 81 -2.79 -2.47 5.03
CA MET A 81 -1.81 -1.39 4.89
C MET A 81 -0.61 -1.81 4.06
N PRO A 82 -0.01 -0.87 3.32
CA PRO A 82 1.28 -1.10 2.67
C PRO A 82 2.37 -1.42 3.69
N ASP A 83 3.38 -2.19 3.28
CA ASP A 83 4.46 -2.63 4.16
C ASP A 83 5.13 -1.47 4.90
N GLY A 84 5.23 -1.60 6.23
CA GLY A 84 5.83 -0.61 7.12
C GLY A 84 4.88 0.53 7.51
N TYR A 85 3.61 0.48 7.07
CA TYR A 85 2.57 1.36 7.57
C TYR A 85 1.63 0.59 8.50
N GLN A 86 1.24 1.20 9.62
CA GLN A 86 0.30 0.61 10.58
C GLN A 86 -0.61 1.69 11.15
N LEU A 87 -1.83 1.32 11.53
CA LEU A 87 -2.72 2.18 12.29
C LEU A 87 -2.57 1.89 13.76
N GLN A 88 -2.30 2.92 14.52
CA GLN A 88 -2.28 2.84 15.97
C GLN A 88 -3.60 3.40 16.51
N TYR A 89 -4.36 2.58 17.23
CA TYR A 89 -5.68 2.93 17.73
C TYR A 89 -5.76 2.89 19.25
N ASN A 90 -6.29 3.96 19.86
CA ASN A 90 -6.58 4.03 21.28
C ASN A 90 -8.11 3.99 21.51
N PRO A 91 -8.66 2.92 22.12
CA PRO A 91 -10.10 2.77 22.31
C PRO A 91 -10.68 3.69 23.41
N THR A 92 -9.84 4.21 24.31
CA THR A 92 -10.28 5.08 25.41
C THR A 92 -10.49 6.52 24.94
N SER A 93 -9.62 7.01 24.06
CA SER A 93 -9.69 8.38 23.54
C SER A 93 -10.28 8.49 22.13
N GLY A 94 -10.39 7.38 21.40
CA GLY A 94 -10.73 7.38 19.97
C GLY A 94 -9.61 7.97 19.10
N ALA A 95 -8.40 8.11 19.63
CA ALA A 95 -7.25 8.57 18.86
C ALA A 95 -6.84 7.49 17.85
N LEU A 96 -6.63 7.91 16.61
CA LEU A 96 -6.12 7.08 15.53
C LEU A 96 -4.88 7.79 14.97
N ASN A 97 -3.75 7.10 14.98
CA ASN A 97 -2.48 7.60 14.44
C ASN A 97 -2.01 6.69 13.31
N LEU A 98 -1.43 7.29 12.27
CA LEU A 98 -0.76 6.55 11.21
C LEU A 98 0.72 6.41 11.58
N LEU A 99 1.18 5.17 11.79
CA LEU A 99 2.58 4.84 11.90
C LEU A 99 3.13 4.64 10.49
N THR A 100 4.18 5.39 10.17
CA THR A 100 4.96 5.28 8.95
C THR A 100 6.22 4.43 9.21
N PRO A 101 6.93 3.96 8.16
CA PRO A 101 8.13 3.17 8.34
C PRO A 101 9.22 3.86 9.18
N ASP A 102 9.26 5.19 9.19
CA ASP A 102 10.22 6.01 9.95
C ASP A 102 9.76 6.25 11.40
N SER A 103 8.45 6.23 11.66
CA SER A 103 7.86 6.52 12.96
C SER A 103 7.48 5.26 13.76
N GLY A 104 8.03 4.11 13.39
CA GLY A 104 7.84 2.84 14.11
C GLY A 104 6.82 1.86 13.50
N GLY A 105 6.40 2.04 12.25
CA GLY A 105 5.58 1.05 11.55
C GLY A 105 6.37 -0.20 11.18
N GLU A 106 5.85 -1.37 11.54
CA GLU A 106 6.50 -2.67 11.32
C GLU A 106 6.11 -3.28 9.95
N LYS A 107 7.12 -3.81 9.24
CA LYS A 107 6.89 -4.53 7.97
C LYS A 107 6.32 -5.92 8.25
N GLY A 108 5.19 -6.25 7.61
CA GLY A 108 4.49 -7.51 7.84
C GLY A 108 3.85 -7.64 9.24
N GLY A 109 3.75 -6.54 9.99
CA GLY A 109 2.99 -6.47 11.23
C GLY A 109 1.48 -6.38 10.96
N ASP A 110 0.68 -6.45 12.02
CA ASP A 110 -0.76 -6.25 11.90
C ASP A 110 -1.06 -4.84 11.39
N ALA A 111 -2.09 -4.72 10.55
CA ALA A 111 -2.48 -3.46 9.97
C ALA A 111 -2.97 -2.48 11.04
N VAL A 112 -3.58 -2.98 12.12
CA VAL A 112 -4.02 -2.16 13.25
C VAL A 112 -3.38 -2.66 14.55
N VAL A 113 -2.62 -1.78 15.21
CA VAL A 113 -2.05 -2.04 16.52
C VAL A 113 -2.85 -1.27 17.57
N LEU A 114 -3.34 -1.99 18.58
CA LEU A 114 -4.02 -1.38 19.72
C LEU A 114 -2.99 -0.79 20.67
N VAL A 115 -3.23 0.45 21.11
CA VAL A 115 -2.49 1.05 22.21
C VAL A 115 -3.22 0.68 23.48
N GLU A 116 -2.63 -0.24 24.24
CA GLU A 116 -3.03 -0.47 25.63
C GLU A 116 -2.66 0.77 26.47
N PRO A 117 -3.48 1.14 27.48
CA PRO A 117 -3.23 2.30 28.34
C PRO A 117 -1.94 2.20 29.17
#